data_AF-A0A955TCS0-F1
#
_entry.id   AF-A0A955TCS0-F1
#
_cell.length_a   1.000
_cell.length_b   1.000
_cell.length_c   1.000
_cell.angle_alpha   90.00
_cell.angle_beta   90.00
_cell.angle_gamma   90.00
#
_symmetry.space_group_name_H-M   'P 1'
#
loop_
_entity.id
_entity.type
_entity.pdbx_description
1 polymer ?
#
loop_
_entity_poly.entity_id
_entity_poly.type
_entity_poly.pdbx_seq_one_letter_code
_entity_poly.pdbx_strand_id
1 'polypeptide(L)'
;MLTREELNRQLWGAADILRGAVDASDFKNHILSLLFLKRLSDVFYERREEILREWQKAGKSLKEAEKIAEDPDEYSEGAYYLPVQSRWPKLMTVAENRAEAIDKALIA
;
A
#
# COMPACT_ATOMS: atom_id res chain seq x y z
N MET A 1 -1.21 25.45 14.17
CA MET A 1 -0.18 24.70 13.41
C MET A 1 0.61 23.88 14.40
N LEU A 2 0.85 22.61 14.12
CA LEU A 2 1.70 21.77 14.96
C LEU A 2 3.17 22.19 14.77
N THR A 3 3.94 22.33 15.85
CA THR A 3 5.39 22.55 15.72
C THR A 3 6.09 21.26 15.33
N ARG A 4 7.30 21.36 14.74
CA ARG A 4 8.12 20.18 14.39
C ARG A 4 8.39 19.28 15.60
N GLU A 5 8.57 19.88 16.77
CA GLU A 5 8.81 19.13 18.01
C GLU A 5 7.56 18.38 18.49
N GLU A 6 6.38 19.01 18.41
CA GLU A 6 5.12 18.34 18.74
C GLU A 6 4.80 17.21 17.76
N LEU A 7 5.10 17.40 16.47
CA LEU A 7 4.95 16.34 15.46
C LEU A 7 5.84 15.15 15.80
N ASN A 8 7.12 15.41 16.07
CA ASN A 8 8.07 14.36 16.45
C ASN A 8 7.61 13.62 17.71
N ARG A 9 7.16 14.32 18.75
CA ARG A 9 6.64 13.69 19.98
C ARG A 9 5.45 12.79 19.71
N GLN A 10 4.49 13.24 18.89
CA GLN A 10 3.31 12.45 18.56
C GLN A 10 3.67 11.20 17.74
N LEU A 11 4.57 11.33 16.76
CA LEU A 11 5.05 10.20 15.95
C LEU A 11 5.82 9.19 16.81
N TRP A 12 6.68 9.66 17.72
CA TRP A 12 7.40 8.79 18.66
C TRP A 12 6.45 8.05 19.60
N GLY A 13 5.46 8.74 20.17
CA GLY A 13 4.47 8.11 21.05
C GLY A 13 3.62 7.06 20.32
N ALA A 14 3.21 7.34 19.07
CA ALA A 14 2.50 6.36 18.24
C ALA A 14 3.37 5.15 17.90
N ALA A 15 4.66 5.37 17.59
CA ALA A 15 5.60 4.29 17.32
C ALA A 15 5.85 3.39 18.54
N ASP A 16 5.96 3.96 19.75
CA ASP A 16 6.10 3.18 20.98
C ASP A 16 4.86 2.32 21.28
N ILE A 17 3.65 2.86 21.05
CA ILE A 17 2.41 2.08 21.18
C ILE A 17 2.38 0.92 20.18
N LEU A 18 2.76 1.18 18.92
CA LEU A 18 2.76 0.18 17.85
C LEU A 18 3.84 -0.90 18.05
N ARG A 19 4.99 -0.54 18.62
CA ARG A 19 6.09 -1.45 18.89
C ARG A 19 5.82 -2.39 20.06
N GLY A 20 5.11 -1.92 21.08
CA GLY A 20 4.88 -2.70 22.29
C GLY A 20 6.19 -3.22 22.90
N ALA A 21 6.24 -4.52 23.19
CA ALA A 21 7.43 -5.17 23.78
C ALA A 21 8.50 -5.61 22.76
N VAL A 22 8.30 -5.36 21.46
CA VAL A 22 9.25 -5.78 20.42
C VAL A 22 10.51 -4.92 20.50
N ASP A 23 11.68 -5.55 20.35
CA ASP A 23 12.95 -4.82 20.30
C ASP A 23 12.96 -3.82 19.14
N ALA A 24 13.65 -2.68 19.32
CA ALA A 24 13.67 -1.63 18.31
C ALA A 24 14.25 -2.09 16.96
N SER A 25 15.21 -3.03 16.98
CA SER A 25 15.81 -3.59 15.77
C SER A 25 14.80 -4.43 14.97
N ASP A 26 14.02 -5.26 15.65
CA ASP A 26 13.00 -6.11 15.01
C ASP A 26 11.80 -5.29 14.55
N PHE A 27 11.38 -4.30 15.35
CA PHE A 27 10.30 -3.40 14.98
C PHE A 27 10.64 -2.55 13.75
N LYS A 28 11.90 -2.12 13.62
CA LYS A 28 12.38 -1.38 12.44
C LYS A 28 12.14 -2.16 11.16
N ASN A 29 12.45 -3.45 11.12
CA ASN A 29 12.25 -4.26 9.91
C ASN A 29 10.75 -4.42 9.61
N HIS A 30 9.92 -4.65 10.62
CA HIS A 30 8.46 -4.78 10.43
C HIS A 30 7.82 -3.48 9.92
N ILE A 31 8.15 -2.33 10.52
CA ILE A 31 7.58 -1.05 10.10
C ILE A 31 8.07 -0.64 8.72
N LEU A 32 9.33 -0.92 8.37
CA LEU A 32 9.87 -0.65 7.03
C LEU A 32 9.19 -1.51 5.96
N SER A 33 8.97 -2.80 6.23
CA SER A 33 8.22 -3.68 5.31
C SER A 33 6.78 -3.20 5.10
N LEU A 34 6.11 -2.77 6.18
CA LEU A 34 4.75 -2.23 6.08
C LEU A 34 4.70 -0.91 5.31
N LEU A 35 5.66 0.00 5.54
CA LEU A 35 5.77 1.26 4.81
C LEU A 35 6.08 1.04 3.33
N PHE A 36 6.96 0.09 3.03
CA PHE A 36 7.26 -0.30 1.65
C PHE A 36 6.00 -0.83 0.95
N LEU A 37 5.26 -1.74 1.60
CA LEU A 37 4.02 -2.30 1.08
C LEU A 37 2.94 -1.23 0.88
N LYS A 38 2.83 -0.29 1.82
CA LYS A 38 1.94 0.87 1.69
C LYS A 38 2.32 1.71 0.48
N ARG A 39 3.61 2.04 0.32
CA ARG A 39 4.07 2.85 -0.82
C ARG A 39 3.82 2.13 -2.14
N LEU A 40 4.09 0.83 -2.22
CA LEU A 40 3.85 0.03 -3.42
C LEU A 40 2.35 -0.02 -3.76
N SER A 41 1.49 -0.14 -2.74
CA SER A 41 0.04 -0.02 -2.90
C SER A 41 -0.39 1.35 -3.42
N ASP A 42 0.19 2.43 -2.89
CA ASP A 42 -0.14 3.79 -3.30
C ASP A 42 0.22 4.03 -4.77
N VAL A 43 1.43 3.63 -5.18
CA VAL A 43 1.88 3.75 -6.58
C VAL A 43 0.97 2.96 -7.52
N PHE A 44 0.56 1.75 -7.12
CA PHE A 44 -0.40 0.96 -7.89
C PHE A 44 -1.74 1.69 -8.07
N TYR A 45 -2.31 2.27 -7.00
CA TYR A 45 -3.58 2.99 -7.10
C TYR A 45 -3.46 4.29 -7.89
N GLU A 46 -2.36 5.04 -7.73
CA GLU A 46 -2.04 6.22 -8.54
C GLU A 46 -2.06 5.86 -10.03
N ARG A 47 -1.32 4.82 -10.44
CA ARG A 47 -1.28 4.36 -11.84
C ARG A 47 -2.64 3.82 -12.31
N ARG A 48 -3.34 3.05 -11.47
CA ARG A 48 -4.68 2.53 -11.80
C ARG A 48 -5.64 3.67 -12.12
N GLU A 49 -5.62 4.75 -11.35
CA GLU A 49 -6.47 5.91 -11.63
C GLU A 49 -6.07 6.63 -12.93
N GLU A 50 -4.79 6.69 -13.27
CA GLU A 50 -4.33 7.23 -14.55
C GLU A 50 -4.88 6.42 -15.72
N ILE A 51 -4.74 5.09 -15.69
CA ILE A 51 -5.28 4.17 -16.69
C ILE A 51 -6.79 4.40 -16.87
N LEU A 52 -7.54 4.48 -15.76
CA LEU A 52 -8.97 4.76 -15.81
C LEU A 52 -9.26 6.09 -16.51
N ARG A 53 -8.54 7.16 -16.16
CA ARG A 53 -8.71 8.49 -16.76
C ARG A 53 -8.34 8.49 -18.25
N GLU A 54 -7.27 7.81 -18.66
CA GLU A 54 -6.82 7.70 -20.04
C GLU A 54 -7.86 7.01 -20.91
N TRP A 55 -8.37 5.86 -20.48
CA TRP A 55 -9.36 5.09 -21.23
C TRP A 55 -10.74 5.74 -21.25
N GLN A 56 -11.14 6.41 -20.16
CA GLN A 56 -12.36 7.21 -20.16
C GLN A 56 -12.27 8.39 -21.14
N LYS A 57 -11.11 9.07 -21.23
CA LYS A 57 -10.87 10.12 -22.24
C LYS A 57 -10.87 9.56 -23.67
N ALA A 58 -10.43 8.32 -23.86
CA ALA A 58 -10.51 7.60 -25.13
C ALA A 58 -11.92 7.09 -25.48
N GLY A 59 -12.94 7.41 -24.66
CA GLY A 59 -14.34 7.10 -24.94
C GLY A 59 -14.82 5.75 -24.41
N LYS A 60 -14.03 5.05 -23.59
CA LYS A 60 -14.47 3.84 -22.89
C LYS A 60 -15.40 4.18 -21.73
N SER A 61 -16.39 3.32 -21.51
CA SER A 61 -17.18 3.37 -20.28
C SER A 61 -16.29 3.04 -19.07
N LEU A 62 -16.70 3.49 -17.88
CA LEU A 62 -15.98 3.18 -16.64
C LEU A 62 -15.77 1.67 -16.46
N LYS A 63 -16.79 0.85 -16.78
CA LYS A 63 -16.72 -0.60 -16.65
C LYS A 63 -15.70 -1.25 -17.60
N GLU A 64 -15.55 -0.71 -18.81
CA GLU A 64 -14.52 -1.18 -19.75
C GLU A 64 -13.13 -0.75 -19.29
N ALA A 65 -12.98 0.50 -18.85
CA ALA A 65 -11.72 1.00 -18.31
C ALA A 65 -11.28 0.21 -17.07
N GLU A 66 -12.21 -0.14 -16.17
CA GLU A 66 -11.94 -1.01 -15.02
C GLU A 66 -11.44 -2.39 -15.43
N LYS A 67 -11.99 -2.98 -16.50
CA LYS A 67 -11.52 -4.26 -17.01
C LYS A 67 -10.10 -4.16 -17.57
N ILE A 68 -9.78 -3.06 -18.27
CA ILE A 68 -8.43 -2.81 -18.79
C ILE A 68 -7.45 -2.57 -17.65
N ALA A 69 -7.84 -1.81 -16.63
CA ALA A 69 -7.01 -1.56 -15.45
C ALA A 69 -6.72 -2.81 -14.59
N GLU A 70 -7.31 -3.96 -14.93
CA GLU A 70 -6.96 -5.26 -14.33
C GLU A 70 -5.94 -6.05 -15.15
N ASP A 71 -5.50 -5.53 -16.29
CA ASP A 71 -4.43 -6.08 -17.11
C ASP A 71 -3.05 -5.68 -16.55
N PRO A 72 -2.16 -6.63 -16.20
CA PRO A 72 -0.81 -6.32 -15.72
C PRO A 72 0.04 -5.50 -16.69
N ASP A 73 -0.20 -5.62 -18.00
CA ASP A 73 0.63 -4.96 -19.02
C ASP A 73 0.51 -3.42 -18.96
N GLU A 74 -0.64 -2.91 -18.49
CA GLU A 74 -0.91 -1.48 -18.31
C GLU A 74 -0.05 -0.81 -17.21
N TYR A 75 0.61 -1.63 -16.37
CA TYR A 75 1.44 -1.19 -15.25
C TYR A 75 2.93 -1.26 -15.54
N SER A 76 3.34 -1.68 -16.75
CA SER A 76 4.76 -1.81 -17.13
C SER A 76 5.57 -0.51 -17.00
N GLU A 77 4.91 0.65 -16.99
CA GLU A 77 5.53 1.96 -16.78
C GLU A 77 5.44 2.41 -15.31
N GLY A 78 6.51 2.15 -14.54
CA GLY A 78 6.74 2.81 -13.25
C GLY A 78 5.86 2.35 -12.09
N ALA A 79 5.00 1.35 -12.28
CA ALA A 79 4.21 0.72 -11.24
C ALA A 79 4.34 -0.81 -11.29
N TYR A 80 3.87 -1.49 -10.24
CA TYR A 80 3.70 -2.95 -10.27
C TYR A 80 2.22 -3.24 -10.21
N TYR A 81 1.75 -4.15 -11.06
CA TYR A 81 0.39 -4.65 -10.94
C TYR A 81 0.24 -5.40 -9.62
N LEU A 82 -0.81 -5.04 -8.86
CA LEU A 82 -1.15 -5.72 -7.62
C LEU A 82 -2.35 -6.64 -7.82
N PRO A 83 -2.14 -7.97 -7.66
CA PRO A 83 -3.23 -8.93 -7.55
C PRO A 83 -4.21 -8.54 -6.44
N VAL A 84 -5.49 -8.87 -6.62
CA VAL A 84 -6.58 -8.45 -5.71
C VAL A 84 -6.30 -8.81 -4.25
N GLN A 85 -5.68 -9.97 -3.98
CA GLN A 85 -5.34 -10.43 -2.64
C GLN A 85 -4.25 -9.60 -1.94
N SER A 86 -3.35 -8.99 -2.72
CA SER A 86 -2.20 -8.20 -2.23
C SER A 86 -2.52 -6.71 -2.12
N ARG A 87 -3.76 -6.31 -2.41
CA ARG A 87 -4.18 -4.90 -2.33
C ARG A 87 -4.37 -4.44 -0.90
N TRP A 88 -3.91 -3.22 -0.61
CA TRP A 88 -3.96 -2.61 0.72
C TRP A 88 -5.26 -2.80 1.52
N PRO A 89 -6.47 -2.57 0.95
CA PRO A 89 -7.71 -2.77 1.70
C PRO A 89 -7.91 -4.22 2.19
N LYS A 90 -7.47 -5.22 1.40
CA LYS A 90 -7.55 -6.63 1.79
C LYS A 90 -6.53 -6.97 2.87
N LEU A 91 -5.31 -6.45 2.75
CA LEU A 91 -4.27 -6.63 3.76
C LEU A 91 -4.67 -6.02 5.11
N MET A 92 -5.35 -4.87 5.10
CA MET A 92 -5.79 -4.19 6.32
C MET A 92 -7.03 -4.80 6.98
N THR A 93 -7.81 -5.63 6.26
CA THR A 93 -8.94 -6.37 6.86
C THR A 93 -8.51 -7.57 7.71
N VAL A 94 -7.24 -7.96 7.66
CA VAL A 94 -6.70 -9.06 8.47
C VAL A 94 -6.36 -8.53 9.87
N ALA A 95 -7.22 -8.85 10.85
CA ALA A 95 -7.11 -8.34 12.22
C ALA A 95 -6.02 -9.02 13.06
N GLU A 96 -5.72 -10.30 12.79
CA GLU A 96 -4.72 -11.13 13.49
C GLU A 96 -3.66 -11.66 12.51
N ASN A 97 -2.40 -11.78 12.95
CA ASN A 97 -1.26 -12.25 12.14
C ASN A 97 -0.94 -11.42 10.87
N ARG A 98 -1.01 -10.08 10.97
CA ARG A 98 -0.65 -9.15 9.87
C ARG A 98 0.76 -9.39 9.31
N ALA A 99 1.74 -9.75 10.14
CA ALA A 99 3.10 -10.03 9.67
C ALA A 99 3.14 -11.21 8.69
N GLU A 100 2.49 -12.32 9.02
CA GLU A 100 2.43 -13.51 8.15
C GLU A 100 1.65 -13.25 6.85
N ALA A 101 0.61 -12.43 6.91
CA ALA A 101 -0.16 -12.03 5.72
C ALA A 101 0.68 -11.14 4.78
N ILE A 102 1.51 -10.25 5.34
CA ILE A 102 2.44 -9.41 4.58
C ILE A 102 3.52 -10.28 3.94
N ASP A 103 4.11 -11.22 4.68
CA ASP A 103 5.13 -12.12 4.14
C ASP A 103 4.59 -12.96 2.97
N LYS A 104 3.36 -13.48 3.07
CA LYS A 104 2.72 -14.22 1.96
C LYS A 104 2.44 -13.34 0.75
N ALA A 105 2.07 -12.07 0.95
CA ALA A 105 1.81 -11.13 -0.13
C ALA A 105 3.10 -10.69 -0.86
N LEU A 106 4.26 -10.76 -0.19
CA LEU A 106 5.57 -10.42 -0.75
C LEU A 106 6.23 -11.59 -1.52
N ILE A 107 5.78 -12.83 -1.30
CA ILE A 107 6.35 -14.05 -1.92
C ILE A 107 5.51 -14.54 -3.12
N ALA A 108 4.27 -14.07 -3.26
CA ALA A 108 3.34 -14.44 -4.34
C ALA A 108 3.55 -13.61 -5.62
#